data_AF-A0A2I3BRG7-F1
#
_entry.id   AF-A0A2I3BRG7-F1
#
_cell.length_a   1.000
_cell.length_b   1.000
_cell.length_c   1.000
_cell.angle_alpha   90.00
_cell.angle_beta   90.00
_cell.angle_gamma   90.00
#
_symmetry.space_group_name_H-M   'P 1'
#
loop_
_entity.id
_entity.type
_entity.pdbx_description
1 polymer ?
#
loop_
_entity_poly.entity_id
_entity_poly.type
_entity_poly.pdbx_seq_one_letter_code
_entity_poly.pdbx_strand_id
1 'polypeptide(L)'
;MGVSSVREKYELAHPPEEWKYELRIRYLPKGFLNQFTEDKPTLNFFYQQVKSDYMQEIADQVDQEIALKLGCLEIRRSYWEMRGNALEKKSNYEVLEKDVGLKRFFPKSLLDSVKAKTL
;
A
#
# COMPACT_ATOMS: atom_id res chain seq x y z
N MET A 1 14.33 5.60 -28.52
CA MET A 1 13.00 4.97 -28.72
C MET A 1 11.96 5.92 -28.17
N GLY A 2 10.93 6.25 -28.96
CA GLY A 2 9.83 7.12 -28.55
C GLY A 2 8.63 6.31 -28.06
N VAL A 3 7.69 6.96 -27.36
CA VAL A 3 6.47 6.31 -26.84
C VAL A 3 5.71 5.57 -27.94
N SER A 4 5.53 6.18 -29.12
CA SER A 4 4.83 5.56 -30.26
C SER A 4 5.50 4.27 -30.73
N SER A 5 6.84 4.25 -30.85
CA SER A 5 7.57 3.04 -31.26
C SER A 5 7.42 1.87 -30.28
N VAL A 6 7.25 2.16 -28.98
CA VAL A 6 6.98 1.12 -27.97
C VAL A 6 5.57 0.58 -28.13
N ARG A 7 4.57 1.47 -28.25
CA ARG A 7 3.17 1.08 -28.47
C ARG A 7 3.00 0.25 -29.72
N GLU A 8 3.51 0.72 -30.87
CA GLU A 8 3.47 -0.01 -32.14
C GLU A 8 4.11 -1.40 -32.01
N LYS A 9 5.18 -1.55 -31.25
CA LYS A 9 5.84 -2.85 -31.08
C LYS A 9 5.01 -3.85 -30.27
N TYR A 10 4.40 -3.41 -29.15
CA TYR A 10 3.72 -4.31 -28.21
C TYR A 10 2.22 -4.46 -28.49
N GLU A 11 1.57 -3.44 -29.04
CA GLU A 11 0.14 -3.46 -29.41
C GLU A 11 -0.13 -4.36 -30.65
N LEU A 12 0.90 -4.79 -31.38
CA LEU A 12 0.78 -5.83 -32.41
C LEU A 12 0.52 -7.22 -31.82
N ALA A 13 0.96 -7.48 -30.59
CA ALA A 13 0.83 -8.79 -29.95
C ALA A 13 -0.47 -8.91 -29.14
N HIS A 14 -0.86 -7.84 -28.45
CA HIS A 14 -2.05 -7.77 -27.60
C HIS A 14 -2.72 -6.42 -27.75
N PRO A 15 -4.06 -6.34 -27.63
CA PRO A 15 -4.77 -5.08 -27.80
C PRO A 15 -4.44 -4.09 -26.66
N PRO A 16 -4.56 -2.77 -26.89
CA PRO A 16 -4.14 -1.75 -25.93
C PRO A 16 -4.74 -1.88 -24.53
N GLU A 17 -5.98 -2.38 -24.42
CA GLU A 17 -6.69 -2.61 -23.16
C GLU A 17 -6.06 -3.68 -22.24
N GLU A 18 -5.23 -4.58 -22.79
CA GLU A 18 -4.50 -5.59 -22.01
C GLU A 18 -3.17 -5.05 -21.46
N TRP A 19 -2.73 -3.86 -21.89
CA TRP A 19 -1.47 -3.26 -21.46
C TRP A 19 -1.69 -2.23 -20.35
N LYS A 20 -0.89 -2.35 -19.28
CA LYS A 20 -0.84 -1.36 -18.19
C LYS A 20 0.56 -0.75 -18.11
N TYR A 21 0.66 0.54 -18.39
CA TYR A 21 1.88 1.32 -18.18
C TYR A 21 1.87 1.90 -16.77
N GLU A 22 2.81 1.47 -15.93
CA GLU A 22 2.92 1.92 -14.54
C GLU A 22 4.27 2.60 -14.31
N LEU A 23 4.24 3.89 -13.94
CA LEU A 23 5.45 4.60 -13.52
C LEU A 23 5.91 4.02 -12.19
N ARG A 24 7.19 3.66 -12.09
CA ARG A 24 7.78 3.05 -10.88
C ARG A 24 9.20 3.53 -10.66
N ILE A 25 9.58 3.67 -9.39
CA ILE A 25 10.97 3.86 -8.99
C ILE A 25 11.65 2.49 -9.08
N ARG A 26 12.60 2.38 -10.01
CA ARG A 26 13.38 1.15 -10.25
C ARG A 26 14.84 1.27 -9.83
N TYR A 27 15.40 2.47 -9.94
CA TYR A 27 16.81 2.73 -9.68
C TYR A 27 16.96 3.45 -8.35
N LEU A 28 17.56 2.77 -7.37
CA LEU A 28 17.73 3.30 -6.01
C LEU A 28 19.18 3.76 -5.81
N PRO A 29 19.40 5.02 -5.40
CA PRO A 29 20.73 5.47 -5.01
C PRO A 29 21.20 4.79 -3.72
N LYS A 30 22.51 4.79 -3.47
CA LYS A 30 23.05 4.30 -2.19
C LYS A 30 22.51 5.17 -1.06
N GLY A 31 21.94 4.55 -0.01
CA GLY A 31 21.32 5.29 1.08
C GLY A 31 20.04 6.04 0.68
N PHE A 32 19.29 5.52 -0.32
CA PHE A 32 18.11 6.17 -0.90
C PHE A 32 17.08 6.68 0.12
N LEU A 33 16.90 6.02 1.26
CA LEU A 33 15.97 6.49 2.29
C LEU A 33 16.34 7.88 2.80
N ASN A 34 17.62 8.13 3.09
CA ASN A 34 18.09 9.44 3.57
C ASN A 34 17.86 10.50 2.49
N GLN A 35 18.18 10.19 1.24
CA GLN A 35 17.96 11.12 0.14
C GLN A 35 16.47 11.40 -0.08
N PHE A 36 15.61 10.39 -0.01
CA PHE A 36 14.17 10.56 -0.17
C PHE A 36 13.54 11.33 1.00
N THR A 37 14.11 11.31 2.20
CA THR A 37 13.60 12.16 3.30
C THR A 37 13.69 13.66 2.99
N GLU A 38 14.62 14.07 2.14
CA GLU A 38 14.75 15.44 1.64
C GLU A 38 13.76 15.73 0.49
N ASP A 39 13.26 14.69 -0.18
CA ASP A 39 12.30 14.75 -1.29
C ASP A 39 10.99 14.01 -0.95
N LYS A 40 10.12 14.71 -0.20
CA LYS A 40 8.85 14.15 0.29
C LYS A 40 7.97 13.53 -0.80
N PRO A 41 7.77 14.14 -1.99
CA PRO A 41 7.05 13.50 -3.09
C PRO A 41 7.61 12.12 -3.45
N THR A 42 8.93 12.01 -3.67
CA THR A 42 9.57 10.74 -4.03
C THR A 42 9.49 9.71 -2.90
N LEU A 43 9.67 10.13 -1.64
CA LEU A 43 9.49 9.24 -0.48
C LEU A 43 8.08 8.66 -0.42
N ASN A 44 7.06 9.51 -0.55
CA ASN A 44 5.67 9.06 -0.52
C ASN A 44 5.34 8.15 -1.70
N PHE A 45 5.84 8.49 -2.90
CA PHE A 45 5.67 7.65 -4.08
C PHE A 45 6.28 6.27 -3.88
N PHE A 46 7.52 6.22 -3.40
CA PHE A 46 8.21 4.95 -3.13
C PHE A 46 7.52 4.13 -2.04
N TYR A 47 7.06 4.79 -0.97
CA TYR A 47 6.29 4.14 0.08
C TYR A 47 5.02 3.49 -0.47
N GLN A 48 4.24 4.20 -1.30
CA GLN A 48 3.03 3.64 -1.91
C GLN A 48 3.35 2.45 -2.83
N GLN A 49 4.42 2.57 -3.61
CA GLN A 49 4.88 1.49 -4.49
C GLN A 49 5.18 0.21 -3.68
N VAL A 50 6.05 0.31 -2.67
CA VAL A 50 6.44 -0.83 -1.83
C VAL A 50 5.25 -1.37 -1.04
N LYS A 51 4.36 -0.51 -0.54
CA LYS A 51 3.13 -0.93 0.14
C LYS A 51 2.21 -1.71 -0.78
N SER A 52 2.05 -1.26 -2.03
CA SER A 52 1.22 -1.97 -3.02
C SER A 52 1.76 -3.36 -3.29
N ASP A 53 3.07 -3.49 -3.53
CA ASP A 53 3.72 -4.78 -3.77
C ASP A 53 3.60 -5.69 -2.55
N TYR A 54 3.84 -5.16 -1.34
CA TYR A 54 3.65 -5.88 -0.09
C TYR A 54 2.24 -6.48 0.01
N MET A 55 1.20 -5.65 -0.19
CA MET A 55 -0.19 -6.07 -0.09
C MET A 55 -0.60 -7.09 -1.16
N GLN A 56 0.05 -7.08 -2.33
CA GLN A 56 -0.28 -7.98 -3.45
C GLN A 56 0.47 -9.31 -3.40
N GLU A 57 1.72 -9.31 -2.94
CA GLU A 57 2.60 -10.46 -3.11
C GLU A 57 2.78 -11.28 -1.82
N ILE A 58 2.99 -10.61 -0.68
CA ILE A 58 3.49 -11.28 0.53
C ILE A 58 2.67 -11.03 1.80
N ALA A 59 1.78 -10.04 1.82
CA ALA A 59 1.06 -9.66 3.03
C ALA A 59 0.25 -10.82 3.65
N ASP A 60 -0.32 -11.72 2.84
CA ASP A 60 -1.05 -12.89 3.34
C ASP A 60 -0.14 -13.99 3.96
N GLN A 61 1.17 -13.93 3.72
CA GLN A 61 2.16 -14.94 4.10
C GLN A 61 3.08 -14.51 5.25
N VAL A 62 3.16 -13.21 5.54
CA VAL A 62 3.99 -12.71 6.66
C VAL A 62 3.36 -13.07 8.01
N ASP A 63 4.18 -13.01 9.05
CA ASP A 63 3.71 -13.15 10.42
C ASP A 63 2.56 -12.15 10.72
N GLN A 64 1.52 -12.62 11.41
CA GLN A 64 0.33 -11.82 11.71
C GLN A 64 0.68 -10.56 12.52
N GLU A 65 1.67 -10.62 13.42
CA GLU A 65 2.13 -9.47 14.19
C GLU A 65 2.78 -8.42 13.27
N ILE A 66 3.54 -8.86 12.26
CA ILE A 66 4.13 -7.98 11.24
C ILE A 66 3.03 -7.33 10.42
N ALA A 67 2.07 -8.10 9.92
CA ALA A 67 0.93 -7.59 9.16
C ALA A 67 0.12 -6.56 9.97
N LEU A 68 -0.12 -6.83 11.25
CA LEU A 68 -0.80 -5.92 12.16
C LEU A 68 -0.01 -4.61 12.34
N LYS A 69 1.30 -4.69 12.59
CA LYS A 69 2.16 -3.51 12.75
C LYS A 69 2.16 -2.64 11.49
N LEU A 70 2.32 -3.24 10.32
CA LEU A 70 2.35 -2.52 9.04
C LEU A 70 1.00 -1.85 8.72
N GLY A 71 -0.12 -2.53 8.96
CA GLY A 71 -1.44 -1.93 8.79
C GLY A 71 -1.70 -0.77 9.75
N CYS A 72 -1.30 -0.89 11.02
CA CYS A 72 -1.37 0.20 12.00
C CYS A 72 -0.51 1.41 11.60
N LEU A 73 0.68 1.19 11.04
CA LEU A 73 1.52 2.27 10.51
C LEU A 73 0.84 3.01 9.35
N GLU A 74 0.19 2.28 8.44
CA GLU A 74 -0.54 2.90 7.32
C GLU A 74 -1.78 3.68 7.80
N ILE A 75 -2.50 3.19 8.82
CA ILE A 75 -3.58 3.95 9.47
C ILE A 75 -3.03 5.26 10.05
N ARG A 76 -1.93 5.19 10.81
CA ARG A 76 -1.30 6.38 11.40
C ARG A 76 -0.84 7.38 10.34
N ARG A 77 -0.29 6.90 9.22
CA ARG A 77 0.15 7.73 8.11
C ARG A 77 -1.03 8.38 7.38
N SER A 78 -2.10 7.62 7.14
CA SER A 78 -3.28 8.10 6.39
C SER A 78 -4.11 9.11 7.19
N TYR A 79 -4.19 8.92 8.50
CA TYR A 79 -4.93 9.77 9.43
C TYR A 79 -3.99 10.53 10.37
N TRP A 80 -3.02 11.25 9.80
CA TRP A 80 -1.97 11.92 10.56
C TRP A 80 -2.50 12.99 11.54
N GLU A 81 -3.68 13.56 11.30
CA GLU A 81 -4.34 14.54 12.19
C GLU A 81 -5.14 13.89 13.33
N MET A 82 -5.42 12.58 13.23
CA MET A 82 -6.19 11.86 14.25
C MET A 82 -5.38 11.74 15.56
N ARG A 83 -6.04 11.85 16.71
CA ARG A 83 -5.38 11.64 18.02
C ARG A 83 -4.93 10.18 18.17
N GLY A 84 -3.80 9.96 18.86
CA GLY A 84 -3.20 8.63 19.00
C GLY A 84 -4.10 7.58 19.66
N ASN A 85 -4.98 8.01 20.58
CA ASN A 85 -5.94 7.15 21.27
C ASN A 85 -7.34 7.15 20.62
N ALA A 86 -7.51 7.77 19.43
CA ALA A 86 -8.84 7.91 18.84
C ALA A 86 -9.52 6.57 18.52
N LEU A 87 -8.73 5.53 18.21
CA LEU A 87 -9.24 4.19 17.88
C LEU A 87 -9.55 3.33 19.11
N GLU A 88 -9.24 3.79 20.33
CA GLU A 88 -9.74 3.14 21.57
C GLU A 88 -11.27 3.30 21.70
N LYS A 89 -11.82 4.36 21.09
CA LYS A 89 -13.28 4.56 21.04
C LYS A 89 -13.86 3.64 19.98
N LYS A 90 -14.63 2.63 20.41
CA LYS A 90 -15.31 1.66 19.54
C LYS A 90 -16.03 2.30 18.34
N SER A 91 -16.72 3.43 18.53
CA SER A 91 -17.41 4.12 17.43
C SER A 91 -16.46 4.58 16.30
N ASN A 92 -15.25 5.01 16.64
CA ASN A 92 -14.25 5.45 15.66
C ASN A 92 -13.65 4.25 14.93
N TYR A 93 -13.43 3.15 15.65
CA TYR A 93 -13.02 1.89 15.03
C TYR A 93 -14.08 1.37 14.05
N GLU A 94 -15.36 1.42 14.43
CA GLU A 94 -16.46 0.99 13.56
C GLU A 94 -16.54 1.82 12.26
N VAL A 95 -16.22 3.11 12.29
CA VAL A 95 -16.11 3.93 11.07
C VAL A 95 -14.97 3.43 10.18
N LEU A 96 -13.81 3.12 10.75
CA LEU A 96 -12.68 2.56 10.00
C LEU A 96 -13.04 1.20 9.39
N GLU A 97 -13.75 0.36 10.14
CA GLU A 97 -14.14 -0.98 9.70
C GLU A 97 -15.22 -0.94 8.62
N LYS A 98 -16.29 -0.17 8.83
CA LYS A 98 -17.49 -0.20 7.98
C LYS A 98 -17.39 0.76 6.79
N ASP A 99 -16.88 1.97 6.99
CA ASP A 99 -16.93 3.02 5.95
C ASP A 99 -15.65 3.02 5.10
N VAL A 100 -14.49 2.78 5.72
CA VAL A 100 -13.18 2.77 5.04
C VAL A 100 -12.83 1.37 4.54
N GLY A 101 -13.04 0.36 5.40
CA GLY A 101 -12.74 -1.04 5.15
C GLY A 101 -11.32 -1.43 5.54
N LEU A 102 -11.20 -2.35 6.51
CA LEU A 102 -9.91 -2.84 7.03
C LEU A 102 -9.01 -3.49 5.96
N LYS A 103 -9.60 -4.01 4.88
CA LYS A 103 -8.88 -4.57 3.72
C LYS A 103 -7.91 -3.60 3.03
N ARG A 104 -8.01 -2.30 3.28
CA ARG A 104 -7.06 -1.29 2.79
C ARG A 104 -5.73 -1.29 3.55
N PHE A 105 -5.74 -1.82 4.77
CA PHE A 105 -4.62 -1.77 5.71
C PHE A 105 -4.07 -3.16 6.03
N PHE A 106 -4.93 -4.18 6.01
CA PHE A 106 -4.60 -5.53 6.46
C PHE A 106 -4.89 -6.58 5.38
N PRO A 107 -4.05 -7.64 5.29
CA PRO A 107 -4.27 -8.76 4.38
C PRO A 107 -5.50 -9.57 4.76
N LYS A 108 -6.06 -10.29 3.78
CA LYS A 108 -7.30 -11.05 3.99
C LYS A 108 -7.09 -12.17 5.01
N SER A 109 -5.94 -12.84 4.98
CA SER A 109 -5.62 -13.91 5.93
C SER A 109 -5.68 -13.46 7.39
N LEU A 110 -5.30 -12.21 7.69
CA LEU A 110 -5.38 -11.63 9.03
C LEU A 110 -6.83 -11.30 9.42
N LEU A 111 -7.61 -10.77 8.48
CA LEU A 111 -9.02 -10.42 8.74
C LEU A 111 -9.88 -11.67 8.95
N ASP A 112 -9.62 -12.74 8.20
CA ASP A 112 -10.37 -13.99 8.28
C ASP A 112 -9.97 -14.82 9.53
N SER A 113 -8.72 -14.71 9.99
CA SER A 113 -8.25 -15.41 11.19
C SER A 113 -8.81 -14.78 12.48
N VAL A 114 -8.98 -13.46 12.49
CA VAL A 114 -9.56 -12.74 13.61
C VAL A 114 -11.07 -12.64 13.42
N LYS A 115 -11.79 -13.73 13.70
CA LYS A 115 -13.27 -13.68 13.81
C LYS A 115 -13.66 -12.49 14.70
N ALA A 116 -14.57 -11.66 14.19
CA ALA A 116 -15.07 -10.35 14.66
C ALA A 116 -15.53 -10.22 16.14
N LYS A 117 -14.81 -10.80 17.10
CA LYS A 117 -15.06 -10.74 18.54
C LYS A 117 -13.84 -10.27 19.35
N THR A 118 -12.67 -10.06 18.73
CA THR A 118 -11.41 -9.80 19.46
C THR A 118 -10.55 -8.65 18.91
N LEU A 119 -11.11 -7.75 18.09
CA LEU A 119 -10.47 -6.47 17.76
C LEU A 119 -11.23 -5.31 18.38
#